data_AF-A0A969LTE4-F1
#
_entry.id   AF-A0A969LTE4-F1
#
_cell.length_a   1.000
_cell.length_b   1.000
_cell.length_c   1.000
_cell.angle_alpha   90.00
_cell.angle_beta   90.00
_cell.angle_gamma   90.00
#
_symmetry.space_group_name_H-M   'P 1'
#
loop_
_entity.id
_entity.type
_entity.pdbx_description
1 polymer ?
#
loop_
_entity_poly.entity_id
_entity_poly.type
_entity_poly.pdbx_seq_one_letter_code
_entity_poly.pdbx_strand_id
1 'polypeptide(L)'
;MNLYAQTNIQLFNQLSRQGYSNVDLCCIANVYKLAVNLFTGHFRPSGKTFIAHLVGTASILANLHVSPKLVATGLLHAAYSHGDFGGTGKKGISPAKRKQVACVVGQEIEECIAQYTALKWKDNISEIHKHLEEFDSTTRDVLLIRLANELEEYNDLGILYCSDLKHDQYNNHQTMLIIEMAEKIGYPTLAAELDRAFQETTIAKIPLELRVLIGEEFSALIPPNSCRIKFPVWFYQVIERRISNRRSLAGRNSSVQTSHIVDA
;
A
#
# COMPACT_ATOMS: atom_id res chain seq x y z
N MET A 1 -21.96 -1.59 14.77
CA MET A 1 -20.66 -1.84 15.44
C MET A 1 -19.71 -2.28 14.34
N ASN A 2 -18.54 -1.66 14.17
CA ASN A 2 -17.63 -2.00 13.05
C ASN A 2 -17.11 -3.44 13.25
N LEU A 3 -17.35 -4.33 12.29
CA LEU A 3 -17.08 -5.78 12.43
C LEU A 3 -15.57 -6.06 12.54
N TYR A 4 -14.77 -5.23 11.86
CA TYR A 4 -13.33 -5.39 11.73
C TYR A 4 -12.55 -4.37 12.55
N ALA A 5 -11.43 -4.82 13.11
CA ALA A 5 -10.48 -3.97 13.82
C ALA A 5 -9.86 -2.93 12.88
N GLN A 6 -9.67 -1.72 13.40
CA GLN A 6 -9.02 -0.60 12.69
C GLN A 6 -7.83 -0.04 13.48
N THR A 7 -7.57 -0.59 14.66
CA THR A 7 -6.42 -0.29 15.52
C THR A 7 -5.72 -1.58 15.93
N ASN A 8 -4.43 -1.49 16.21
CA ASN A 8 -3.66 -2.63 16.72
C ASN A 8 -4.26 -3.23 18.00
N ILE A 9 -4.76 -2.37 18.91
CA ILE A 9 -5.37 -2.83 20.17
C ILE A 9 -6.62 -3.67 19.88
N GLN A 10 -7.47 -3.24 18.95
CA GLN A 10 -8.64 -4.03 18.52
C GLN A 10 -8.20 -5.34 17.87
N LEU A 11 -7.18 -5.32 17.00
CA LEU A 11 -6.68 -6.51 16.33
C LEU A 11 -6.10 -7.53 17.32
N PHE A 12 -5.28 -7.09 18.28
CA PHE A 12 -4.70 -7.99 19.29
C PHE A 12 -5.78 -8.59 20.19
N ASN A 13 -6.80 -7.82 20.56
CA ASN A 13 -7.95 -8.34 21.30
C ASN A 13 -8.75 -9.37 20.47
N GLN A 14 -8.93 -9.13 19.17
CA GLN A 14 -9.58 -10.07 18.26
C GLN A 14 -8.78 -11.39 18.20
N LEU A 15 -7.48 -11.32 17.89
CA LEU A 15 -6.61 -12.48 17.76
C LEU A 15 -6.53 -13.28 19.06
N SER A 16 -6.44 -12.61 20.21
CA SER A 16 -6.46 -13.27 21.51
C SER A 16 -7.77 -14.03 21.76
N ARG A 17 -8.92 -13.42 21.46
CA ARG A 17 -10.24 -14.09 21.59
C ARG A 17 -10.40 -15.27 20.65
N GLN A 18 -9.75 -15.23 19.48
CA GLN A 18 -9.77 -16.30 18.49
C GLN A 18 -8.75 -17.42 18.77
N GLY A 19 -7.97 -17.32 19.86
CA GLY A 19 -7.08 -18.40 20.30
C GLY A 19 -5.70 -18.42 19.64
N TYR A 20 -5.26 -17.33 18.99
CA TYR A 20 -3.88 -17.20 18.52
C TYR A 20 -2.91 -17.26 19.70
N SER A 21 -1.80 -17.98 19.54
CA SER A 21 -0.85 -18.19 20.64
C SER A 21 -0.08 -16.91 21.00
N ASN A 22 0.50 -16.86 22.19
CA ASN A 22 1.37 -15.73 22.59
C ASN A 22 2.57 -15.54 21.64
N VAL A 23 3.07 -16.62 21.02
CA VAL A 23 4.15 -16.56 20.03
C VAL A 23 3.64 -15.88 18.76
N ASP A 24 2.45 -16.23 18.29
CA ASP A 24 1.81 -15.61 17.12
C ASP A 24 1.54 -14.13 17.36
N LEU A 25 0.98 -13.79 18.53
CA LEU A 25 0.72 -12.40 18.92
C LEU A 25 2.01 -11.58 18.96
N CYS A 26 3.11 -12.13 19.51
CA CYS A 26 4.42 -11.48 19.49
C CYS A 26 4.93 -11.25 18.05
N CYS A 27 4.78 -12.25 17.18
CA CYS A 27 5.16 -12.15 15.77
C CYS A 27 4.39 -11.02 15.07
N ILE A 28 3.05 -11.04 15.17
CA ILE A 28 2.17 -10.04 14.55
C ILE A 28 2.42 -8.65 15.15
N ALA A 29 2.72 -8.54 16.45
CA ALA A 29 3.11 -7.27 17.06
C ALA A 29 4.43 -6.71 16.49
N ASN A 30 5.41 -7.54 16.16
CA ASN A 30 6.64 -7.11 15.51
C ASN A 30 6.39 -6.68 14.06
N VAL A 31 5.52 -7.38 13.34
CA VAL A 31 5.05 -6.99 12.00
C VAL A 31 4.35 -5.63 12.07
N TYR A 32 3.48 -5.41 13.05
CA TYR A 32 2.83 -4.11 13.26
C TYR A 32 3.84 -2.98 13.49
N LYS A 33 4.88 -3.20 14.31
CA LYS A 33 5.94 -2.20 14.53
C LYS A 33 6.66 -1.85 13.23
N LEU A 34 6.93 -2.84 12.37
CA LEU A 34 7.49 -2.58 11.05
C LEU A 34 6.51 -1.80 10.16
N ALA A 35 5.22 -2.13 10.19
CA ALA A 35 4.21 -1.36 9.48
C ALA A 35 4.19 0.11 9.95
N VAL A 36 4.21 0.37 11.26
CA VAL A 36 4.31 1.74 11.80
C VAL A 36 5.53 2.46 11.21
N ASN A 37 6.70 1.83 11.17
CA ASN A 37 7.89 2.44 10.61
C ASN A 37 7.76 2.76 9.11
N LEU A 38 7.13 1.87 8.33
CA LEU A 38 7.01 2.02 6.88
C LEU A 38 5.88 2.98 6.45
N PHE A 39 4.86 3.17 7.29
CA PHE A 39 3.62 3.85 6.88
C PHE A 39 3.22 5.02 7.80
N THR A 40 4.09 5.45 8.72
CA THR A 40 3.82 6.66 9.52
C THR A 40 3.66 7.87 8.61
N GLY A 41 2.59 8.63 8.81
CA GLY A 41 2.24 9.78 7.97
C GLY A 41 1.68 9.40 6.60
N HIS A 42 1.53 8.11 6.27
CA HIS A 42 0.83 7.70 5.05
C HIS A 42 -0.67 7.65 5.28
N PHE A 43 -1.41 8.21 4.32
CA PHE A 43 -2.87 8.22 4.30
C PHE A 43 -3.38 7.64 2.99
N ARG A 44 -4.54 6.98 3.05
CA ARG A 44 -5.33 6.61 1.89
C ARG A 44 -5.96 7.89 1.30
N PRO A 45 -6.35 7.89 0.01
CA PRO A 45 -7.03 9.05 -0.59
C PRO A 45 -8.32 9.45 0.14
N SER A 46 -8.95 8.54 0.87
CA SER A 46 -10.11 8.83 1.72
C SER A 46 -9.78 9.57 3.03
N GLY A 47 -8.51 9.85 3.32
CA GLY A 47 -8.05 10.40 4.59
C GLY A 47 -7.85 9.36 5.70
N LYS A 48 -8.23 8.09 5.47
CA LYS A 48 -7.95 6.98 6.40
C LYS A 48 -6.44 6.77 6.53
N THR A 49 -5.94 6.57 7.75
CA THR A 49 -4.50 6.25 7.91
C THR A 49 -4.18 4.94 7.19
N PHE A 50 -3.00 4.86 6.57
CA PHE A 50 -2.59 3.62 5.90
C PHE A 50 -2.45 2.45 6.88
N ILE A 51 -2.07 2.74 8.14
CA ILE A 51 -2.05 1.75 9.21
C ILE A 51 -3.43 1.16 9.51
N ALA A 52 -4.48 1.99 9.57
CA ALA A 52 -5.84 1.49 9.78
C ALA A 52 -6.27 0.55 8.65
N HIS A 53 -5.92 0.89 7.39
CA HIS A 53 -6.13 0.02 6.24
C HIS A 53 -5.45 -1.35 6.41
N LEU A 54 -4.15 -1.36 6.74
CA LEU A 54 -3.42 -2.61 6.95
C LEU A 54 -4.00 -3.46 8.09
N VAL A 55 -4.39 -2.80 9.19
CA VAL A 55 -5.04 -3.47 10.32
C VAL A 55 -6.40 -4.04 9.92
N GLY A 56 -7.19 -3.31 9.13
CA GLY A 56 -8.46 -3.78 8.58
C GLY A 56 -8.29 -5.06 7.76
N THR A 57 -7.33 -5.09 6.83
CA THR A 57 -7.06 -6.26 6.00
C THR A 57 -6.64 -7.46 6.86
N ALA A 58 -5.76 -7.24 7.84
CA ALA A 58 -5.35 -8.29 8.78
C ALA A 58 -6.51 -8.79 9.65
N SER A 59 -7.41 -7.90 10.05
CA SER A 59 -8.59 -8.23 10.85
C SER A 59 -9.60 -9.09 10.07
N ILE A 60 -9.80 -8.81 8.79
CA ILE A 60 -10.62 -9.64 7.90
C ILE A 60 -10.03 -11.04 7.80
N LEU A 61 -8.72 -11.16 7.55
CA LEU A 61 -8.04 -12.46 7.50
C LEU A 61 -8.18 -13.22 8.83
N ALA A 62 -8.00 -12.55 9.96
CA ALA A 62 -8.20 -13.15 11.28
C ALA A 62 -9.66 -13.63 11.49
N ASN A 63 -10.66 -12.90 10.98
CA ASN A 63 -12.06 -13.31 11.01
C ASN A 63 -12.33 -14.59 10.20
N LEU A 64 -11.53 -14.82 9.15
CA LEU A 64 -11.55 -16.06 8.36
C LEU A 64 -10.76 -17.21 9.01
N HIS A 65 -10.26 -17.03 10.25
CA HIS A 65 -9.52 -18.03 11.03
C HIS A 65 -8.29 -18.61 10.32
N VAL A 66 -7.61 -17.79 9.50
CA VAL A 66 -6.43 -18.23 8.76
C VAL A 66 -5.16 -18.26 9.62
N SER A 67 -4.09 -18.85 9.09
CA SER A 67 -2.82 -18.94 9.80
C SER A 67 -2.26 -17.57 10.22
N PRO A 68 -1.49 -17.49 11.33
CA PRO A 68 -0.83 -16.25 11.77
C PRO A 68 0.10 -15.66 10.71
N LYS A 69 0.68 -16.51 9.87
CA LYS A 69 1.46 -16.10 8.69
C LYS A 69 0.67 -15.20 7.75
N LEU A 70 -0.55 -15.58 7.39
CA LEU A 70 -1.37 -14.80 6.46
C LEU A 70 -1.88 -13.51 7.10
N VAL A 71 -2.23 -13.54 8.39
CA VAL A 71 -2.57 -12.31 9.14
C VAL A 71 -1.39 -11.34 9.15
N ALA A 72 -0.18 -11.83 9.42
CA ALA A 72 1.05 -11.04 9.36
C ALA A 72 1.32 -10.49 7.94
N THR A 73 1.18 -11.32 6.90
CA THR A 73 1.32 -10.87 5.51
C THR A 73 0.30 -9.79 5.19
N GLY A 74 -0.97 -9.96 5.57
CA GLY A 74 -2.02 -8.96 5.36
C GLY A 74 -1.72 -7.61 6.01
N LEU A 75 -1.14 -7.64 7.22
CA LEU A 75 -0.74 -6.43 7.96
C LEU A 75 0.44 -5.68 7.30
N LEU A 76 1.14 -6.31 6.35
CA LEU A 76 2.33 -5.76 5.71
C LEU A 76 2.30 -5.87 4.17
N HIS A 77 1.16 -6.23 3.59
CA HIS A 77 1.03 -6.62 2.17
C HIS A 77 1.45 -5.51 1.20
N ALA A 78 1.31 -4.25 1.62
CA ALA A 78 1.63 -3.08 0.82
C ALA A 78 3.08 -2.58 1.00
N ALA A 79 3.93 -3.29 1.75
CA ALA A 79 5.27 -2.81 2.10
C ALA A 79 6.06 -2.37 0.87
N TYR A 80 6.20 -3.23 -0.14
CA TYR A 80 7.00 -2.89 -1.31
C TYR A 80 6.36 -1.87 -2.25
N SER A 81 5.02 -1.78 -2.28
CA SER A 81 4.31 -0.87 -3.17
C SER A 81 4.19 0.55 -2.60
N HIS A 82 4.07 0.70 -1.29
CA HIS A 82 3.75 1.98 -0.64
C HIS A 82 4.61 2.32 0.58
N GLY A 83 5.34 1.37 1.15
CA GLY A 83 6.13 1.58 2.35
C GLY A 83 7.34 2.50 2.11
N ASP A 84 7.60 3.37 3.08
CA ASP A 84 8.78 4.23 3.11
C ASP A 84 9.98 3.47 3.70
N PHE A 85 10.89 3.07 2.80
CA PHE A 85 12.18 2.46 3.16
C PHE A 85 13.31 3.49 3.28
N GLY A 86 12.98 4.78 3.29
CA GLY A 86 13.92 5.88 3.19
C GLY A 86 14.56 6.01 1.80
N GLY A 87 15.44 7.01 1.66
CA GLY A 87 16.21 7.24 0.44
C GLY A 87 15.40 7.91 -0.68
N THR A 88 15.48 7.39 -1.90
CA THR A 88 14.92 8.06 -3.10
C THR A 88 13.43 7.80 -3.32
N GLY A 89 12.73 7.17 -2.38
CA GLY A 89 11.29 6.87 -2.50
C GLY A 89 10.92 5.90 -3.63
N LYS A 90 11.86 5.10 -4.15
CA LYS A 90 11.59 4.15 -5.24
C LYS A 90 10.62 3.08 -4.77
N LYS A 91 9.47 2.95 -5.43
CA LYS A 91 8.50 1.87 -5.22
C LYS A 91 9.01 0.53 -5.77
N GLY A 92 8.43 -0.56 -5.29
CA GLY A 92 8.71 -1.92 -5.72
C GLY A 92 9.77 -2.64 -4.89
N ILE A 93 10.04 -3.87 -5.31
CA ILE A 93 10.93 -4.83 -4.67
C ILE A 93 12.39 -4.51 -4.99
N SER A 94 13.28 -4.65 -4.01
CA SER A 94 14.72 -4.71 -4.22
C SER A 94 15.38 -5.65 -3.21
N PRO A 95 16.56 -6.23 -3.49
CA PRO A 95 17.23 -7.14 -2.56
C PRO A 95 17.45 -6.54 -1.16
N ALA A 96 17.79 -5.26 -1.09
CA ALA A 96 17.98 -4.56 0.18
C ALA A 96 16.68 -4.46 0.99
N LYS A 97 15.56 -4.09 0.34
CA LYS A 97 14.24 -4.05 1.00
C LYS A 97 13.79 -5.42 1.45
N ARG A 98 13.96 -6.45 0.60
CA ARG A 98 13.62 -7.84 0.95
C ARG A 98 14.37 -8.31 2.17
N LYS A 99 15.68 -8.06 2.22
CA LYS A 99 16.51 -8.37 3.39
C LYS A 99 16.01 -7.65 4.65
N GLN A 100 15.68 -6.35 4.54
CA GLN A 100 15.16 -5.58 5.68
C GLN A 100 13.84 -6.15 6.22
N VAL A 101 12.89 -6.51 5.34
CA VAL A 101 11.62 -7.10 5.76
C VAL A 101 11.84 -8.49 6.36
N ALA A 102 12.58 -9.37 5.67
CA ALA A 102 12.86 -10.74 6.13
C ALA A 102 13.57 -10.79 7.50
N CYS A 103 14.46 -9.83 7.80
CA CYS A 103 15.11 -9.74 9.11
C CYS A 103 14.13 -9.51 10.27
N VAL A 104 12.94 -8.97 10.01
CA VAL A 104 11.92 -8.70 11.04
C VAL A 104 10.85 -9.78 11.08
N VAL A 105 10.37 -10.21 9.91
CA VAL A 105 9.19 -11.08 9.80
C VAL A 105 9.52 -12.53 9.43
N GLY A 106 10.78 -12.83 9.15
CA GLY A 106 11.21 -14.13 8.64
C GLY A 106 11.01 -14.28 7.13
N GLN A 107 11.69 -15.28 6.57
CA GLN A 107 11.76 -15.49 5.12
C GLN A 107 10.40 -15.86 4.51
N GLU A 108 9.62 -16.70 5.19
CA GLU A 108 8.35 -17.21 4.66
C GLU A 108 7.29 -16.10 4.51
N ILE A 109 7.14 -15.24 5.53
CA ILE A 109 6.22 -14.10 5.47
C ILE A 109 6.70 -13.10 4.40
N GLU A 110 8.01 -12.83 4.34
CA GLU A 110 8.57 -11.92 3.34
C GLU A 110 8.31 -12.39 1.91
N GLU A 111 8.50 -13.67 1.62
CA GLU A 111 8.22 -14.26 0.31
C GLU A 111 6.75 -14.12 -0.07
N CYS A 112 5.83 -14.32 0.88
CA CYS A 112 4.40 -14.12 0.66
C CYS A 112 4.07 -12.65 0.32
N ILE A 113 4.68 -11.67 1.00
CA ILE A 113 4.54 -10.23 0.70
C ILE A 113 5.10 -9.91 -0.71
N ALA A 114 6.23 -10.51 -1.08
CA ALA A 114 6.83 -10.34 -2.39
C ALA A 114 5.93 -10.89 -3.51
N GLN A 115 5.34 -12.07 -3.32
CA GLN A 115 4.39 -12.66 -4.25
C GLN A 115 3.11 -11.82 -4.37
N TYR A 116 2.58 -11.33 -3.25
CA TYR A 116 1.46 -10.39 -3.26
C TYR A 116 1.77 -9.15 -4.10
N THR A 117 2.96 -8.58 -3.95
CA THR A 117 3.39 -7.42 -4.74
C THR A 117 3.49 -7.74 -6.23
N ALA A 118 3.83 -9.00 -6.59
CA ALA A 118 3.98 -9.45 -7.96
C ALA A 118 2.66 -9.81 -8.67
N LEU A 119 1.55 -9.97 -7.95
CA LEU A 119 0.26 -10.45 -8.47
C LEU A 119 -0.35 -9.56 -9.59
N LYS A 120 0.12 -8.32 -9.77
CA LYS A 120 -0.36 -7.36 -10.80
C LYS A 120 -1.89 -7.38 -10.99
N TRP A 121 -2.59 -7.28 -9.87
CA TRP A 121 -4.02 -7.58 -9.75
C TRP A 121 -4.91 -6.94 -10.82
N LYS A 122 -4.86 -5.62 -11.00
CA LYS A 122 -5.81 -4.87 -11.86
C LYS A 122 -5.83 -5.37 -13.31
N ASP A 123 -4.67 -5.75 -13.84
CA ASP A 123 -4.53 -6.15 -15.24
C ASP A 123 -4.88 -7.64 -15.46
N ASN A 124 -5.06 -8.41 -14.39
CA ASN A 124 -5.08 -9.87 -14.45
C ASN A 124 -6.32 -10.51 -13.81
N ILE A 125 -7.34 -9.75 -13.39
CA ILE A 125 -8.53 -10.31 -12.69
C ILE A 125 -9.16 -11.48 -13.47
N SER A 126 -9.40 -11.31 -14.78
CA SER A 126 -10.01 -12.35 -15.61
C SER A 126 -9.10 -13.56 -15.81
N GLU A 127 -7.80 -13.37 -15.99
CA GLU A 127 -6.82 -14.46 -16.14
C GLU A 127 -6.63 -15.23 -14.83
N ILE A 128 -6.54 -14.54 -13.70
CA ILE A 128 -6.47 -15.12 -12.35
C ILE A 128 -7.71 -15.99 -12.11
N HIS A 129 -8.90 -15.46 -12.39
CA HIS A 129 -10.14 -16.20 -12.23
C HIS A 129 -10.19 -17.46 -13.13
N LYS A 130 -9.74 -17.35 -14.37
CA LYS A 130 -9.73 -18.45 -15.34
C LYS A 130 -8.81 -19.60 -14.94
N HIS A 131 -7.63 -19.28 -14.41
CA HIS A 131 -6.60 -20.26 -14.03
C HIS A 131 -6.62 -20.62 -12.54
N LEU A 132 -7.67 -20.22 -11.81
CA LEU A 132 -7.76 -20.36 -10.36
C LEU A 132 -7.60 -21.81 -9.87
N GLU A 133 -8.13 -22.77 -10.61
CA GLU A 133 -8.07 -24.20 -10.24
C GLU A 133 -6.62 -24.74 -10.30
N GLU A 134 -5.77 -24.15 -11.14
CA GLU A 134 -4.37 -24.52 -11.33
C GLU A 134 -3.45 -23.95 -10.24
N PHE A 135 -3.94 -23.01 -9.43
CA PHE A 135 -3.14 -22.36 -8.40
C PHE A 135 -2.82 -23.32 -7.26
N ASP A 136 -1.55 -23.31 -6.86
CA ASP A 136 -1.09 -23.98 -5.65
C ASP A 136 -1.62 -23.28 -4.38
N SER A 137 -1.39 -23.91 -3.22
CA SER A 137 -1.84 -23.37 -1.93
C SER A 137 -1.25 -21.99 -1.64
N THR A 138 0.01 -21.76 -1.98
CA THR A 138 0.69 -20.47 -1.75
C THR A 138 0.08 -19.34 -2.58
N THR A 139 -0.24 -19.61 -3.84
CA THR A 139 -0.86 -18.63 -4.73
C THR A 139 -2.29 -18.35 -4.29
N ARG A 140 -3.04 -19.37 -3.83
CA ARG A 140 -4.36 -19.20 -3.23
C ARG A 140 -4.32 -18.37 -1.94
N ASP A 141 -3.32 -18.57 -1.09
CA ASP A 141 -3.09 -17.75 0.10
C ASP A 141 -2.86 -16.27 -0.26
N VAL A 142 -2.05 -16.00 -1.27
CA VAL A 142 -1.80 -14.64 -1.78
C VAL A 142 -3.08 -14.02 -2.35
N LEU A 143 -3.87 -14.79 -3.10
CA LEU A 143 -5.16 -14.35 -3.61
C LEU A 143 -6.14 -14.04 -2.47
N LEU A 144 -6.19 -14.87 -1.43
CA LEU A 144 -7.03 -14.62 -0.26
C LEU A 144 -6.69 -13.28 0.41
N ILE A 145 -5.39 -12.97 0.56
CA ILE A 145 -4.95 -11.67 1.10
C ILE A 145 -5.40 -10.53 0.18
N ARG A 146 -5.39 -10.71 -1.14
CA ARG A 146 -5.89 -9.69 -2.09
C ARG A 146 -7.39 -9.49 -1.96
N LEU A 147 -8.17 -10.56 -1.83
CA LEU A 147 -9.62 -10.50 -1.65
C LEU A 147 -10.01 -9.86 -0.32
N ALA A 148 -9.30 -10.18 0.77
CA ALA A 148 -9.46 -9.49 2.06
C ALA A 148 -9.13 -7.99 1.93
N ASN A 149 -8.13 -7.65 1.12
CA ASN A 149 -7.80 -6.26 0.84
C ASN A 149 -8.87 -5.53 0.03
N GLU A 150 -9.49 -6.20 -0.94
CA GLU A 150 -10.67 -5.65 -1.64
C GLU A 150 -11.79 -5.38 -0.64
N LEU A 151 -12.17 -6.36 0.19
CA LEU A 151 -13.24 -6.14 1.16
C LEU A 151 -12.93 -4.95 2.08
N GLU A 152 -11.68 -4.82 2.55
CA GLU A 152 -11.27 -3.69 3.38
C GLU A 152 -11.52 -2.34 2.70
N GLU A 153 -11.18 -2.21 1.41
CA GLU A 153 -11.32 -0.95 0.66
C GLU A 153 -12.78 -0.49 0.53
N TYR A 154 -13.74 -1.42 0.56
CA TYR A 154 -15.16 -1.15 0.39
C TYR A 154 -15.96 -1.19 1.70
N ASN A 155 -15.46 -1.84 2.76
CA ASN A 155 -16.24 -2.15 3.98
C ASN A 155 -16.76 -0.92 4.75
N ASP A 156 -16.07 0.22 4.70
CA ASP A 156 -16.51 1.48 5.34
C ASP A 156 -16.96 2.54 4.33
N LEU A 157 -17.22 2.12 3.08
CA LEU A 157 -17.50 3.00 1.94
C LEU A 157 -16.38 4.02 1.67
N GLY A 158 -15.18 3.83 2.23
CA GLY A 158 -14.04 4.74 2.09
C GLY A 158 -13.63 4.97 0.63
N ILE A 159 -13.87 3.98 -0.24
CA ILE A 159 -13.66 4.13 -1.69
C ILE A 159 -14.48 5.28 -2.29
N LEU A 160 -15.67 5.60 -1.76
CA LEU A 160 -16.54 6.69 -2.22
C LEU A 160 -16.02 8.09 -1.87
N TYR A 161 -15.07 8.18 -0.94
CA TYR A 161 -14.42 9.43 -0.53
C TYR A 161 -13.16 9.71 -1.35
N CYS A 162 -12.71 8.74 -2.15
CA CYS A 162 -11.60 8.89 -3.09
C CYS A 162 -12.08 9.61 -4.37
N SER A 163 -11.14 10.02 -5.23
CA SER A 163 -11.48 10.58 -6.55
C SER A 163 -12.20 9.55 -7.44
N ASP A 164 -12.92 10.05 -8.45
CA ASP A 164 -13.80 9.24 -9.33
C ASP A 164 -13.04 8.08 -10.03
N LEU A 165 -11.73 8.22 -10.28
CA LEU A 165 -10.88 7.18 -10.88
C LEU A 165 -10.70 5.93 -9.99
N LYS A 166 -10.79 6.08 -8.67
CA LYS A 166 -10.77 4.94 -7.73
C LYS A 166 -12.17 4.38 -7.49
N HIS A 167 -13.19 5.23 -7.58
CA HIS A 167 -14.59 4.83 -7.45
C HIS A 167 -15.00 3.85 -8.55
N ASP A 168 -14.65 4.16 -9.81
CA ASP A 168 -14.98 3.33 -10.97
C ASP A 168 -13.89 2.29 -11.29
N GLN A 169 -13.18 1.82 -10.26
CA GLN A 169 -12.02 0.93 -10.42
C GLN A 169 -12.40 -0.42 -11.05
N TYR A 170 -13.62 -0.89 -10.83
CA TYR A 170 -14.11 -2.16 -11.36
C TYR A 170 -15.46 -1.99 -12.03
N ASN A 171 -15.62 -2.65 -13.18
CA ASN A 171 -16.94 -2.83 -13.78
C ASN A 171 -17.69 -3.99 -13.11
N ASN A 172 -19.00 -4.08 -13.36
CA ASN A 172 -19.87 -5.12 -12.80
C ASN A 172 -19.37 -6.55 -13.08
N HIS A 173 -18.72 -6.77 -14.23
CA HIS A 173 -18.18 -8.10 -14.53
C HIS A 173 -16.99 -8.43 -13.61
N GLN A 174 -16.07 -7.48 -13.39
CA GLN A 174 -14.92 -7.68 -12.52
C GLN A 174 -15.34 -7.89 -11.05
N THR A 175 -16.34 -7.18 -10.54
CA THR A 175 -16.82 -7.40 -9.17
C THR A 175 -17.42 -8.80 -9.00
N MET A 176 -18.18 -9.30 -10.00
CA MET A 176 -18.67 -10.68 -10.00
C MET A 176 -17.51 -11.69 -9.97
N LEU A 177 -16.47 -11.50 -10.78
CA LEU A 177 -15.30 -12.38 -10.76
C LEU A 177 -14.59 -12.38 -9.41
N ILE A 178 -14.51 -11.23 -8.74
CA ILE A 178 -13.90 -11.10 -7.40
C ILE A 178 -14.68 -11.91 -6.37
N ILE A 179 -16.01 -11.84 -6.39
CA ILE A 179 -16.90 -12.62 -5.51
C ILE A 179 -16.74 -14.12 -5.80
N GLU A 180 -16.82 -14.53 -7.07
CA GLU A 180 -16.68 -15.93 -7.49
C GLU A 180 -15.31 -16.52 -7.09
N MET A 181 -14.24 -15.74 -7.18
CA MET A 181 -12.92 -16.19 -6.72
C MET A 181 -12.95 -16.55 -5.23
N ALA A 182 -13.53 -15.71 -4.37
CA ALA A 182 -13.64 -15.98 -2.94
C ALA A 182 -14.43 -17.27 -2.64
N GLU A 183 -15.54 -17.51 -3.35
CA GLU A 183 -16.29 -18.76 -3.23
C GLU A 183 -15.45 -19.97 -3.66
N LYS A 184 -14.81 -19.89 -4.83
CA LYS A 184 -14.02 -20.97 -5.42
C LYS A 184 -12.78 -21.33 -4.61
N ILE A 185 -12.18 -20.37 -3.90
CA ILE A 185 -11.08 -20.66 -2.95
C ILE A 185 -11.56 -21.12 -1.56
N GLY A 186 -12.88 -21.31 -1.37
CA GLY A 186 -13.45 -21.91 -0.17
C GLY A 186 -13.86 -20.92 0.92
N TYR A 187 -14.05 -19.64 0.60
CA TYR A 187 -14.44 -18.61 1.56
C TYR A 187 -15.78 -17.96 1.19
N PRO A 188 -16.92 -18.70 1.26
CA PRO A 188 -18.23 -18.18 0.87
C PRO A 188 -18.71 -17.02 1.76
N THR A 189 -18.31 -16.98 3.04
CA THR A 189 -18.61 -15.82 3.90
C THR A 189 -17.92 -14.55 3.41
N LEU A 190 -16.66 -14.65 2.97
CA LEU A 190 -15.94 -13.52 2.37
C LEU A 190 -16.61 -13.07 1.06
N ALA A 191 -17.05 -14.02 0.23
CA ALA A 191 -17.78 -13.72 -0.99
C ALA A 191 -19.08 -12.96 -0.73
N ALA A 192 -19.88 -13.40 0.24
CA ALA A 192 -21.12 -12.73 0.63
C ALA A 192 -20.87 -11.32 1.18
N GLU A 193 -19.79 -11.12 1.94
CA GLU A 193 -19.42 -9.79 2.43
C GLU A 193 -18.90 -8.86 1.33
N LEU A 194 -18.14 -9.37 0.36
CA LEU A 194 -17.73 -8.63 -0.83
C LEU A 194 -18.94 -8.20 -1.66
N ASP A 195 -19.88 -9.10 -1.93
CA ASP A 195 -21.12 -8.79 -2.65
C ASP A 195 -21.90 -7.68 -1.95
N ARG A 196 -22.12 -7.83 -0.64
CA ARG A 196 -22.78 -6.79 0.17
C ARG A 196 -22.05 -5.45 0.09
N ALA A 197 -20.72 -5.43 0.25
CA ALA A 197 -19.95 -4.20 0.21
C ALA A 197 -20.00 -3.51 -1.16
N PHE A 198 -19.95 -4.26 -2.27
CA PHE A 198 -20.11 -3.71 -3.62
C PHE A 198 -21.52 -3.17 -3.88
N GLN A 199 -22.55 -3.87 -3.41
CA GLN A 199 -23.94 -3.41 -3.51
C GLN A 199 -24.16 -2.13 -2.70
N GLU A 200 -23.70 -2.09 -1.45
CA GLU A 200 -23.79 -0.91 -0.58
C GLU A 200 -23.09 0.30 -1.21
N THR A 201 -21.92 0.09 -1.82
CA THR A 201 -21.16 1.13 -2.52
C THR A 201 -21.91 1.68 -3.72
N THR A 202 -22.61 0.82 -4.47
CA THR A 202 -23.37 1.23 -5.66
C THR A 202 -24.58 2.11 -5.32
N ILE A 203 -25.23 1.87 -4.18
CA ILE A 203 -26.44 2.60 -3.78
C ILE A 203 -26.16 3.82 -2.90
N ALA A 204 -25.01 3.86 -2.24
CA ALA A 204 -24.66 4.92 -1.32
C ALA A 204 -24.44 6.25 -2.04
N LYS A 205 -24.89 7.34 -1.40
CA LYS A 205 -24.70 8.71 -1.89
C LYS A 205 -23.89 9.48 -0.87
N ILE A 206 -22.66 9.82 -1.24
CA ILE A 206 -21.77 10.66 -0.43
C ILE A 206 -21.80 12.09 -0.99
N PRO A 207 -22.00 13.12 -0.14
CA PRO A 207 -21.91 14.52 -0.54
C PRO A 207 -20.59 14.82 -1.26
N LEU A 208 -20.66 15.56 -2.37
CA LEU A 208 -19.47 15.87 -3.18
C LEU A 208 -18.43 16.67 -2.41
N GLU A 209 -18.85 17.47 -1.43
CA GLU A 209 -18.01 18.28 -0.56
C GLU A 209 -17.12 17.44 0.37
N LEU A 210 -17.51 16.19 0.63
CA LEU A 210 -16.74 15.24 1.43
C LEU A 210 -15.80 14.38 0.59
N ARG A 211 -15.94 14.39 -0.74
CA ARG A 211 -14.98 13.73 -1.62
C ARG A 211 -13.71 14.56 -1.66
N VAL A 212 -12.56 13.90 -1.63
CA VAL A 212 -11.28 14.60 -1.78
C VAL A 212 -11.18 15.08 -3.23
N LEU A 213 -11.50 16.37 -3.45
CA LEU A 213 -11.51 17.04 -4.76
C LEU A 213 -10.11 17.41 -5.29
N ILE A 214 -9.05 17.17 -4.51
CA ILE A 214 -7.73 17.79 -4.74
C ILE A 214 -6.68 16.71 -4.99
N GLY A 215 -6.34 16.45 -6.25
CA GLY A 215 -5.01 16.08 -6.79
C GLY A 215 -4.23 14.86 -6.24
N GLU A 216 -4.58 14.31 -5.08
CA GLU A 216 -3.95 13.16 -4.47
C GLU A 216 -4.74 11.90 -4.84
N GLU A 217 -4.65 11.54 -6.12
CA GLU A 217 -5.26 10.34 -6.71
C GLU A 217 -4.78 9.03 -6.03
N PHE A 218 -3.71 9.10 -5.23
CA PHE A 218 -3.03 7.96 -4.63
C PHE A 218 -2.72 8.21 -3.16
N SER A 219 -2.52 7.12 -2.41
CA SER A 219 -2.07 7.21 -1.02
C SER A 219 -0.81 8.05 -0.92
N ALA A 220 -0.81 9.05 -0.03
CA ALA A 220 0.23 10.06 0.07
C ALA A 220 0.90 10.05 1.44
N LEU A 221 2.19 10.39 1.46
CA LEU A 221 2.92 10.70 2.68
C LEU A 221 2.70 12.18 3.00
N ILE A 222 2.09 12.45 4.16
CA ILE A 222 1.92 13.78 4.72
C ILE A 222 2.92 13.92 5.88
N PRO A 223 4.14 14.43 5.62
CA PRO A 223 5.13 14.61 6.68
C PRO A 223 4.69 15.75 7.61
N PRO A 224 4.90 15.64 8.93
CA PRO A 224 4.71 16.76 9.84
C PRO A 224 5.57 17.95 9.41
N ASN A 225 5.08 19.19 9.61
CA ASN A 225 5.83 20.41 9.27
C ASN A 225 7.21 20.52 9.95
N SER A 226 7.40 19.83 11.10
CA SER A 226 8.67 19.74 11.80
C SER A 226 9.67 18.77 11.15
N CYS A 227 9.20 17.88 10.27
CA CYS A 227 10.03 16.94 9.55
C CYS A 227 10.63 17.60 8.31
N ARG A 228 11.97 17.63 8.23
CA ARG A 228 12.69 18.02 7.01
C ARG A 228 13.30 16.78 6.39
N ILE A 229 12.92 16.48 5.16
CA ILE A 229 13.55 15.42 4.38
C ILE A 229 15.00 15.82 4.16
N LYS A 230 15.93 15.08 4.77
CA LYS A 230 17.37 15.28 4.59
C LYS A 230 17.83 14.45 3.39
N PHE A 231 18.25 15.13 2.32
CA PHE A 231 18.92 14.42 1.23
C PHE A 231 20.33 13.98 1.64
N PRO A 232 20.87 12.90 1.04
CA PRO A 232 22.25 12.51 1.24
C PRO A 232 23.22 13.65 0.92
N VAL A 233 24.31 13.79 1.67
CA VAL A 233 25.31 14.85 1.49
C VAL A 233 25.83 14.91 0.04
N TRP A 234 26.02 13.76 -0.61
CA TRP A 234 26.47 13.70 -1.99
C TRP A 234 25.50 14.35 -2.99
N PHE A 235 24.20 14.38 -2.70
CA PHE A 235 23.19 15.03 -3.55
C PHE A 235 23.38 16.55 -3.56
N TYR A 236 23.61 17.14 -2.37
CA TYR A 236 23.97 18.56 -2.25
C TYR A 236 25.30 18.87 -2.95
N GLN A 237 26.30 17.99 -2.80
CA GLN A 237 27.59 18.15 -3.48
C GLN A 237 27.47 18.13 -5.02
N VAL A 238 26.59 17.29 -5.58
CA VAL A 238 26.34 17.23 -7.03
C VAL A 238 25.62 18.50 -7.51
N ILE A 239 24.63 18.98 -6.76
CA ILE A 239 23.92 20.23 -7.07
C ILE A 239 24.89 21.41 -7.03
N GLU A 240 25.71 21.53 -5.98
CA GLU A 240 26.70 22.59 -5.87
C GLU A 240 27.72 22.57 -7.01
N ARG A 241 28.24 21.39 -7.39
CA ARG A 241 29.13 21.25 -8.55
C ARG A 241 28.47 21.71 -9.85
N ARG A 242 27.19 21.38 -10.07
CA ARG A 242 26.45 21.82 -11.27
C ARG A 242 26.18 23.34 -11.27
N ILE A 243 25.86 23.92 -10.12
CA ILE A 243 25.67 25.37 -9.98
C ILE A 243 27.00 26.11 -10.22
N SER A 244 28.10 25.61 -9.64
CA SER A 244 29.46 26.16 -9.85
C SER A 244 29.85 26.12 -11.32
N ASN A 245 29.62 25.00 -12.01
CA ASN A 245 29.93 24.87 -13.44
C ASN A 245 29.07 25.79 -14.33
N ARG A 246 27.81 26.06 -13.97
CA ARG A 246 26.99 27.05 -14.70
C ARG A 246 27.45 28.49 -14.47
N ARG A 247 27.91 28.82 -13.25
CA ARG A 247 28.46 30.14 -12.93
C ARG A 247 29.79 30.39 -13.66
N SER A 248 30.65 29.39 -13.79
CA SER A 248 31.91 29.53 -14.54
C SER A 248 31.69 29.68 -16.05
N LEU A 249 30.65 29.06 -16.62
CA LEU A 249 30.24 29.27 -18.01
C LEU A 249 29.64 30.67 -18.26
N ALA A 250 28.85 31.19 -17.32
CA ALA A 250 28.31 32.56 -17.41
C ALA A 250 29.39 33.65 -17.25
N GLY A 251 30.42 33.40 -16.44
CA GLY A 251 31.58 34.30 -16.29
C GLY A 251 32.54 34.32 -17.48
N ARG A 252 32.50 33.31 -18.37
CA ARG A 252 33.31 33.30 -19.62
C ARG A 252 32.68 34.08 -20.78
N ASN A 253 31.36 34.34 -20.74
CA ASN A 253 30.67 35.10 -21.78
C ASN A 253 30.68 36.63 -21.55
N SER A 254 31.24 37.10 -20.43
CA SER A 254 31.32 38.54 -20.09
C SER A 254 32.69 39.16 -20.35
N SER A 255 33.68 38.39 -20.84
CA SER A 255 35.05 38.86 -21.10
C SER A 255 35.40 39.03 -22.59
N VAL A 256 34.41 39.03 -23.50
CA VAL A 256 34.64 39.24 -24.95
C VAL A 256 33.85 40.45 -25.43
N GLN A 257 34.22 41.64 -24.94
CA GLN A 257 33.88 42.92 -25.57
C GLN A 257 34.69 44.04 -24.90
N THR A 258 35.94 44.23 -25.33
CA THR A 258 36.71 45.50 -25.18
C THR A 258 38.07 45.36 -25.85
N SER A 259 38.10 45.32 -27.18
CA SER A 259 39.28 45.78 -27.94
C SER A 259 38.86 45.94 -29.39
N HIS A 260 38.73 47.19 -29.85
CA HIS A 260 38.98 47.68 -31.21
C HIS A 260 38.18 48.96 -31.45
N ILE A 261 38.73 50.11 -31.07
CA ILE A 261 38.76 51.33 -31.88
C ILE A 261 40.04 52.08 -31.47
N VAL A 262 40.81 52.54 -32.47
CA VAL A 262 41.83 53.62 -32.50
C VAL A 262 43.02 53.17 -33.35
N ASP A 263 42.99 53.46 -34.66
CA ASP A 263 43.87 54.45 -35.31
C ASP A 263 43.95 54.31 -36.85
N ALA A 264 43.93 55.48 -37.50
CA ALA A 264 44.29 55.88 -38.88
C ALA A 264 43.44 55.37 -40.06
#